data_AF-A0A316N1D9-F1
#
_entry.id   AF-A0A316N1D9-F1
#
_cell.length_a   1.000
_cell.length_b   1.000
_cell.length_c   1.000
_cell.angle_alpha   90.00
_cell.angle_beta   90.00
_cell.angle_gamma   90.00
#
_symmetry.space_group_name_H-M   'P 1'
#
loop_
_entity.id
_entity.type
_entity.pdbx_description
1 polymer ?
#
loop_
_entity_poly.entity_id
_entity_poly.type
_entity_poly.pdbx_seq_one_letter_code
_entity_poly.pdbx_strand_id
1 'polypeptide(L)' 'MTELETEVTLIEAAQKRCDDMIRDLMSREDAAREIFFPAEIHELHQQKNMLETHREFRRVRMRRLRLEADMR' A
#
# COMPACT_ATOMS: atom_id res chain seq x y z
N MET A 1 -16.08 0.76 -14.03
CA MET A 1 -15.12 1.04 -12.95
C MET A 1 -15.29 2.48 -12.55
N THR A 2 -15.64 2.74 -11.30
CA THR A 2 -15.72 4.12 -10.76
C THR A 2 -14.32 4.67 -10.53
N GLU A 3 -14.19 5.99 -10.41
CA GLU A 3 -12.93 6.65 -10.04
C GLU A 3 -12.35 6.08 -8.75
N LEU A 4 -13.20 5.84 -7.73
CA LEU A 4 -12.79 5.26 -6.45
C LEU A 4 -12.27 3.81 -6.59
N GLU A 5 -12.87 3.00 -7.45
CA GLU A 5 -12.39 1.64 -7.71
C GLU A 5 -10.99 1.68 -8.37
N THR A 6 -10.79 2.61 -9.29
CA THR A 6 -9.48 2.83 -9.93
C THR A 6 -8.44 3.29 -8.91
N GLU A 7 -8.79 4.23 -8.03
CA GLU A 7 -7.91 4.67 -6.93
C GLU A 7 -7.50 3.52 -6.01
N VAL A 8 -8.45 2.63 -5.64
CA VAL A 8 -8.14 1.45 -4.81
C VAL A 8 -7.14 0.54 -5.53
N THR A 9 -7.35 0.23 -6.81
CA THR A 9 -6.42 -0.60 -7.58
C THR A 9 -5.03 0.02 -7.67
N LEU A 10 -4.93 1.34 -7.86
CA LEU A 10 -3.64 2.04 -7.89
C LEU A 10 -2.92 1.99 -6.54
N ILE A 11 -3.66 2.12 -5.43
CA ILE A 11 -3.12 2.00 -4.08
C ILE A 11 -2.63 0.57 -3.81
N GLU A 12 -3.41 -0.45 -4.19
CA GLU A 12 -3.01 -1.86 -4.03
C GLU A 12 -1.76 -2.19 -4.84
N ALA A 13 -1.65 -1.67 -6.07
CA ALA A 13 -0.42 -1.80 -6.87
C ALA A 13 0.77 -1.10 -6.21
N ALA A 14 0.58 0.07 -5.57
CA ALA A 14 1.63 0.77 -4.84
C ALA A 14 2.08 -0.02 -3.60
N GLN A 15 1.15 -0.59 -2.83
CA GLN A 15 1.48 -1.46 -1.68
C GLN A 15 2.30 -2.67 -2.13
N LYS A 16 1.94 -3.29 -3.26
CA LYS A 16 2.72 -4.41 -3.82
C LYS A 16 4.14 -3.98 -4.18
N ARG A 17 4.32 -2.79 -4.78
CA ARG A 17 5.66 -2.26 -5.09
C ARG A 17 6.51 -2.07 -3.83
N CYS A 18 5.93 -1.57 -2.73
CA CYS A 18 6.65 -1.50 -1.45
C CYS A 18 7.12 -2.88 -0.99
N ASP A 19 6.26 -3.91 -1.07
CA ASP A 19 6.64 -5.28 -0.70
C ASP A 19 7.75 -5.85 -1.59
N ASP A 20 7.67 -5.60 -2.90
CA ASP A 20 8.70 -6.05 -3.84
C ASP A 20 10.05 -5.37 -3.55
N MET A 21 10.06 -4.07 -3.22
CA MET A 21 11.26 -3.33 -2.84
C MET A 21 11.84 -3.79 -1.50
N ILE A 22 11.01 -4.09 -0.51
CA ILE A 22 11.47 -4.65 0.78
C ILE A 22 12.18 -5.99 0.53
N ARG A 23 11.59 -6.87 -0.30
CA ARG A 23 12.22 -8.14 -0.65
C ARG A 23 13.55 -7.95 -1.40
N ASP A 24 13.62 -6.98 -2.31
CA ASP A 24 14.87 -6.64 -3.00
C ASP A 24 15.96 -6.22 -2.00
N LEU A 25 15.65 -5.27 -1.11
CA LEU A 25 16.59 -4.78 -0.11
C LEU A 25 17.07 -5.91 0.80
N MET A 26 16.16 -6.71 1.35
CA MET A 26 16.50 -7.87 2.17
C MET A 26 17.38 -8.89 1.43
N SER A 27 17.12 -9.12 0.14
CA SER A 27 17.92 -10.05 -0.67
C SER A 27 19.36 -9.58 -0.93
N ARG A 28 19.59 -8.27 -0.77
CA ARG A 28 20.89 -7.61 -0.97
C ARG A 28 21.65 -7.42 0.34
N GLU A 29 21.05 -7.73 1.48
CA GLU A 29 21.75 -7.69 2.76
C GLU A 29 22.83 -8.77 2.80
N ASP A 30 23.99 -8.42 3.35
CA ASP A 30 25.13 -9.31 3.50
C ASP A 30 25.74 -9.12 4.88
N ALA A 31 25.45 -10.06 5.77
CA ALA A 31 25.93 -10.03 7.15
C ALA A 31 27.45 -10.17 7.26
N ALA A 32 28.11 -10.87 6.34
CA ALA A 32 29.57 -11.02 6.36
C ALA A 32 30.28 -9.71 5.99
N ARG A 33 29.58 -8.82 5.28
CA ARG A 33 30.06 -7.48 4.90
C ARG A 33 29.40 -6.36 5.68
N GLU A 34 28.59 -6.69 6.68
CA GLU A 34 27.81 -5.74 7.49
C GLU A 34 26.91 -4.81 6.65
N ILE A 35 26.39 -5.29 5.52
CA ILE A 35 25.49 -4.54 4.63
C ILE A 35 24.04 -4.83 5.04
N PHE A 36 23.34 -3.80 5.51
CA PHE A 36 21.93 -3.87 5.91
C PHE A 36 21.18 -2.61 5.46
N PHE A 37 19.86 -2.71 5.28
CA PHE A 37 19.01 -1.59 4.84
C PHE A 37 17.83 -1.32 5.78
N PRO A 38 18.04 -1.23 7.11
CA PRO A 38 16.94 -1.14 8.07
C PRO A 38 16.13 0.14 7.93
N ALA A 39 16.76 1.26 7.57
CA ALA A 39 16.09 2.55 7.43
C ALA A 39 15.15 2.56 6.22
N GLU A 40 15.63 2.06 5.08
CA GLU A 40 14.89 1.96 3.83
C GLU A 40 13.72 0.97 3.96
N ILE A 41 13.96 -0.20 4.58
CA ILE A 41 12.90 -1.18 4.86
C ILE A 41 11.84 -0.60 5.79
N HIS A 42 12.25 0.10 6.86
CA HIS A 42 11.31 0.76 7.76
C HIS A 42 10.49 1.83 7.02
N GLU A 43 11.12 2.66 6.19
CA GLU A 43 10.42 3.69 5.43
C GLU A 43 9.38 3.07 4.48
N LEU A 44 9.72 1.99 3.77
CA LEU A 44 8.77 1.27 2.91
C LEU A 44 7.59 0.69 3.71
N HIS A 45 7.82 0.20 4.93
CA HIS A 45 6.75 -0.21 5.82
C HIS A 45 5.83 0.97 6.21
N GLN A 46 6.39 2.13 6.54
CA GLN A 46 5.61 3.33 6.84
C GLN A 46 4.78 3.80 5.65
N GLN A 47 5.38 3.81 4.46
CA GLN A 47 4.68 4.14 3.22
C GLN A 47 3.53 3.16 2.95
N LYS A 48 3.74 1.86 3.14
CA LYS A 48 2.69 0.85 2.98
C LYS A 48 1.54 1.04 3.97
N ASN A 49 1.83 1.40 5.22
CA ASN A 49 0.81 1.68 6.24
C ASN A 49 -0.03 2.92 5.87
N MET A 50 0.61 3.99 5.40
CA MET A 50 -0.09 5.17 4.89
C MET A 50 -1.03 4.82 3.73
N LEU A 51 -0.55 4.03 2.77
CA LEU A 51 -1.35 3.55 1.64
C LEU A 51 -2.55 2.71 2.10
N GLU A 52 -2.38 1.87 3.11
CA GLU A 52 -3.48 1.08 3.70
C GLU A 52 -4.59 1.98 4.24
N THR A 53 -4.22 3.01 5.00
CA THR A 53 -5.19 3.99 5.52
C THR A 53 -5.93 4.70 4.39
N HIS A 54 -5.23 5.13 3.34
CA HIS A 54 -5.87 5.74 2.19
C HIS A 54 -6.85 4.78 1.49
N ARG A 55 -6.46 3.51 1.31
CA ARG A 55 -7.32 2.48 0.71
C ARG A 55 -8.62 2.34 1.49
N GLU A 56 -8.54 2.27 2.82
CA GLU A 56 -9.72 2.06 3.64
C GLU A 56 -10.68 3.25 3.59
N PHE A 57 -10.17 4.49 3.57
CA PHE A 57 -11.02 5.66 3.35
C PHE A 57 -11.79 5.60 2.03
N ARG A 58 -11.14 5.13 0.94
CA ARG A 58 -11.82 4.96 -0.36
C ARG A 58 -12.89 3.87 -0.28
N ARG A 59 -12.59 2.73 0.37
CA ARG A 59 -13.54 1.63 0.57
C ARG A 59 -14.76 2.05 1.38
N VAL A 60 -14.56 2.79 2.48
CA VAL A 60 -15.67 3.35 3.27
C VAL A 60 -16.52 4.29 2.42
N ARG A 61 -15.90 5.18 1.64
CA ARG A 61 -16.63 6.10 0.74
C ARG A 61 -17.44 5.35 -0.31
N MET A 62 -16.89 4.32 -0.93
CA MET A 62 -17.63 3.46 -1.87
C MET A 62 -18.83 2.79 -1.22
N ARG A 63 -18.66 2.21 -0.02
CA ARG A 63 -19.77 1.59 0.73
C ARG A 63 -20.89 2.59 1.01
N ARG A 64 -20.53 3.80 1.44
CA ARG A 64 -21.51 4.87 1.70
C ARG A 64 -22.28 5.26 0.44
N LEU A 65 -21.61 5.47 -0.68
CA LEU A 65 -22.26 5.84 -1.94
C LEU A 65 -23.20 4.75 -2.46
N ARG A 66 -22.84 3.47 -2.27
CA ARG A 66 -23.71 2.34 -2.62
C ARG A 66 -24.99 2.34 -1.79
N LEU A 67 -24.88 2.52 -0.47
CA LEU A 67 -26.05 2.63 0.41
C LEU A 67 -26.95 3.82 0.03
N GLU A 68 -26.37 4.98 -0.27
CA GLU A 68 -27.12 6.16 -0.70
C GLU A 68 -27.83 5.95 -2.05
N ALA A 69 -27.25 5.15 -2.95
CA ALA A 69 -27.86 4.77 -4.22
C ALA A 69 -29.00 3.76 -4.04
N ASP A 70 -28.84 2.78 -3.15
CA ASP A 70 -29.85 1.74 -2.88
C ASP A 70 -31.10 2.29 -2.14
N MET A 71 -30.95 3.43 -1.44
CA MET A 71 -32.06 4.11 -0.74
C MET A 71 -32.85 5.08 -1.65
N ARG A 72 -32.45 5.26 -2.90
CA ARG A 72 -33.16 6.08 -3.90
C ARG A 72 -34.02 5.23 -4.82
#